data_AF-A0AAD3TXT1-F1
#
_entry.id   AF-A0AAD3TXT1-F1
#
_cell.length_a   1.000
_cell.length_b   1.000
_cell.length_c   1.000
_cell.angle_alpha   90.00
_cell.angle_beta   90.00
_cell.angle_gamma   90.00
#
_symmetry.space_group_name_H-M   'P 1'
#
loop_
_entity.id
_entity.type
_entity.pdbx_description
1 polymer ?
#
loop_
_entity_poly.entity_id
_entity_poly.type
_entity_poly.pdbx_seq_one_letter_code
_entity_poly.pdbx_strand_id
1 'polypeptide(L)'
;MTSNQTTRTPANIVYARETPEGVGATVRRSIGSMNLRNLTPFLMLDHAAIQEGSGFPDHPHRGQSTVTYVLSGMMQHEDFTGSAGKLLPGDVQWMTAGRGIVHSEMPLFDEDPAKRVPAEALQLWIDLPADKKMIEPSYQEKKAADIDSVQPSDGVDITVISGESHGVTGFVRPVGGCWFMDVKLTKPGASVFQALPEGWTAFAYIITGKLQVGEESTPVDKHNTVVLSAEPGQNGVLLTRPEGTTEETRFVLIAGEPLLDNTTVQHGPFVVNSRQEVIEAITDYQLGRNGFERAPQWKSKIGSAMRH
;
A
#
# COMPACT_ATOMS: atom_id res chain seq x y z
N MET A 1 -1.49 24.64 24.31
CA MET A 1 -0.93 25.45 23.22
C MET A 1 -1.27 24.70 21.94
N THR A 2 -2.18 25.23 21.11
CA THR A 2 -2.39 24.68 19.77
C THR A 2 -1.09 24.89 19.01
N SER A 3 -0.37 23.81 18.69
CA SER A 3 0.78 23.88 17.78
C SER A 3 0.32 24.57 16.50
N ASN A 4 1.03 25.59 16.03
CA ASN A 4 0.72 26.20 14.74
C ASN A 4 0.76 25.10 13.67
N GLN A 5 -0.39 24.83 13.05
CA GLN A 5 -0.49 23.89 11.94
C GLN A 5 0.25 24.48 10.75
N THR A 6 1.24 23.75 10.25
CA THR A 6 2.06 24.17 9.11
C THR A 6 1.93 23.09 8.04
N THR A 7 1.22 23.42 6.97
CA THR A 7 0.85 22.45 5.93
C THR A 7 2.00 22.12 5.00
N ARG A 8 2.12 20.83 4.65
CA ARG A 8 2.85 20.35 3.49
C ARG A 8 2.16 20.79 2.20
N THR A 9 2.94 20.81 1.13
CA THR A 9 2.55 21.20 -0.24
C THR A 9 2.95 20.12 -1.23
N PRO A 10 2.38 20.08 -2.45
CA PRO A 10 2.83 19.17 -3.50
C PRO A 10 4.30 19.42 -3.87
N ALA A 11 5.15 18.42 -3.69
CA ALA A 11 6.55 18.43 -4.13
C ALA A 11 6.72 17.76 -5.50
N ASN A 12 5.92 16.74 -5.80
CA ASN A 12 5.89 16.07 -7.09
C ASN A 12 4.50 15.45 -7.33
N ILE A 13 4.05 15.41 -8.59
CA ILE A 13 2.77 14.80 -8.97
C ILE A 13 3.03 13.80 -10.09
N VAL A 14 2.64 12.55 -9.87
CA VAL A 14 2.93 11.44 -10.80
C VAL A 14 1.65 10.69 -11.12
N TYR A 15 1.26 10.74 -12.39
CA TYR A 15 0.16 9.94 -12.92
C TYR A 15 0.53 8.45 -12.99
N ALA A 16 -0.28 7.60 -12.36
CA ALA A 16 -0.10 6.15 -12.33
C ALA A 16 -0.56 5.53 -13.66
N ARG A 17 0.41 5.12 -14.47
CA ARG A 17 0.15 4.53 -15.79
C ARG A 17 -0.18 3.05 -15.66
N GLU A 18 -1.09 2.59 -16.52
CA GLU A 18 -1.41 1.16 -16.64
C GLU A 18 -0.19 0.39 -17.14
N THR A 19 0.09 -0.73 -16.47
CA THR A 19 1.22 -1.61 -16.69
C THR A 19 0.73 -3.06 -16.52
N PRO A 20 1.09 -3.99 -17.42
CA PRO A 20 0.80 -5.41 -17.22
C PRO A 20 1.62 -6.00 -16.08
N GLU A 21 1.02 -6.86 -15.25
CA GLU A 21 1.69 -7.56 -14.16
C GLU A 21 1.11 -8.97 -13.95
N GLY A 22 1.86 -9.82 -13.23
CA GLY A 22 1.44 -11.18 -12.91
C GLY A 22 1.07 -11.97 -14.16
N VAL A 23 -0.09 -12.63 -14.12
CA VAL A 23 -0.68 -13.28 -15.30
C VAL A 23 -1.96 -12.55 -15.69
N GLY A 24 -1.92 -11.78 -16.78
CA GLY A 24 -3.08 -11.10 -17.37
C GLY A 24 -3.67 -9.93 -16.56
N ALA A 25 -3.05 -9.54 -15.44
CA ALA A 25 -3.52 -8.43 -14.63
C ALA A 25 -2.99 -7.09 -15.14
N THR A 26 -3.77 -6.02 -14.95
CA THR A 26 -3.35 -4.65 -15.26
C THR A 26 -3.34 -3.84 -13.97
N VAL A 27 -2.22 -3.18 -13.71
CA VAL A 27 -2.05 -2.32 -12.54
C VAL A 27 -1.75 -0.89 -12.98
N ARG A 28 -2.23 0.11 -12.24
CA ARG A 28 -1.74 1.48 -12.35
C ARG A 28 -0.57 1.64 -11.40
N ARG A 29 0.66 1.66 -11.93
CA ARG A 29 1.87 1.80 -11.12
C ARG A 29 2.25 3.26 -10.93
N SER A 30 2.39 3.67 -9.68
CA SER A 30 2.92 4.99 -9.31
C SER A 30 4.34 4.91 -8.76
N ILE A 31 4.49 4.60 -7.47
CA ILE A 31 5.79 4.41 -6.83
C ILE A 31 6.42 3.14 -7.44
N GLY A 32 7.72 3.19 -7.73
CA GLY A 32 8.43 2.16 -8.48
C GLY A 32 8.40 2.36 -10.00
N SER A 33 7.57 3.26 -10.52
CA SER A 33 7.64 3.69 -11.93
C SER A 33 8.92 4.50 -12.20
N MET A 34 9.31 4.65 -13.47
CA MET A 34 10.47 5.48 -13.85
C MET A 34 10.38 6.93 -13.35
N ASN A 35 9.17 7.45 -13.15
CA ASN A 35 8.94 8.82 -12.69
C ASN A 35 8.93 8.95 -11.15
N LEU A 36 8.96 7.83 -10.41
CA LEU A 36 8.91 7.81 -8.94
C LEU A 36 9.58 6.55 -8.36
N ARG A 37 10.85 6.30 -8.68
CA ARG A 37 11.59 5.11 -8.20
C ARG A 37 12.11 5.21 -6.76
N ASN A 38 12.35 6.42 -6.26
CA ASN A 38 13.11 6.63 -5.03
C ASN A 38 12.27 7.40 -3.99
N LEU A 39 11.27 6.76 -3.39
CA LEU A 39 10.42 7.36 -2.36
C LEU A 39 10.50 6.58 -1.04
N THR A 40 11.70 6.45 -0.48
CA THR A 40 11.94 5.69 0.76
C THR A 40 11.01 6.14 1.91
N PRO A 41 10.39 5.21 2.67
CA PRO A 41 10.58 3.76 2.64
C PRO A 41 9.72 3.00 1.60
N PHE A 42 8.99 3.69 0.73
CA PHE A 42 8.07 3.07 -0.22
C PHE A 42 8.78 2.61 -1.49
N LEU A 43 8.56 1.35 -1.84
CA LEU A 43 9.21 0.66 -2.95
C LEU A 43 8.30 0.61 -4.18
N MET A 44 7.01 0.37 -3.95
CA MET A 44 6.03 0.18 -5.01
C MET A 44 4.65 0.57 -4.49
N LEU A 45 3.84 1.19 -5.35
CA LEU A 45 2.40 1.32 -5.15
C LEU A 45 1.70 1.01 -6.46
N ASP A 46 0.92 -0.05 -6.44
CA ASP A 46 0.06 -0.47 -7.53
C ASP A 46 -1.40 -0.34 -7.14
N HIS A 47 -2.19 0.25 -8.04
CA HIS A 47 -3.64 0.17 -8.00
C HIS A 47 -4.10 -0.84 -9.05
N ALA A 48 -4.40 -2.05 -8.59
CA ALA A 48 -4.65 -3.22 -9.42
C ALA A 48 -6.14 -3.36 -9.75
N ALA A 49 -6.45 -3.66 -11.01
CA ALA A 49 -7.74 -4.19 -11.43
C ALA A 49 -7.53 -5.62 -11.93
N ILE A 50 -8.09 -6.58 -11.20
CA ILE A 50 -7.81 -8.00 -11.37
C ILE A 50 -9.09 -8.69 -11.87
N GLN A 51 -9.06 -9.10 -13.13
CA GLN A 51 -10.18 -9.74 -13.81
C GLN A 51 -10.16 -11.26 -13.61
N GLU A 52 -11.27 -11.91 -13.97
CA GLU A 52 -11.33 -13.37 -13.98
C GLU A 52 -10.31 -13.95 -14.96
N GLY A 53 -9.61 -15.01 -14.55
CA GLY A 53 -8.50 -15.56 -15.32
C GLY A 53 -7.24 -14.68 -15.29
N SER A 54 -7.13 -13.75 -14.35
CA SER A 54 -5.89 -13.01 -14.06
C SER A 54 -5.55 -13.06 -12.57
N GLY A 55 -4.31 -12.72 -12.19
CA GLY A 55 -3.91 -12.64 -10.79
C GLY A 55 -2.41 -12.79 -10.57
N PHE A 56 -2.04 -13.02 -9.31
CA PHE A 56 -0.65 -13.16 -8.86
C PHE A 56 -0.43 -14.57 -8.31
N PRO A 57 -0.01 -15.53 -9.17
CA PRO A 57 0.28 -16.90 -8.74
C PRO A 57 1.51 -16.94 -7.80
N ASP A 58 1.92 -18.14 -7.37
CA ASP A 58 3.04 -18.37 -6.46
C ASP A 58 4.27 -17.50 -6.80
N HIS A 59 4.62 -16.59 -5.89
CA HIS A 59 5.78 -15.72 -6.02
C HIS A 59 6.41 -15.43 -4.65
N PRO A 60 7.74 -15.20 -4.59
CA PRO A 60 8.42 -14.93 -3.34
C PRO A 60 8.40 -13.44 -2.98
N HIS A 61 8.73 -13.12 -1.72
CA HIS A 61 9.20 -11.80 -1.25
C HIS A 61 10.27 -11.96 -0.15
N ARG A 62 11.21 -11.01 -0.04
CA ARG A 62 12.15 -10.89 1.10
C ARG A 62 12.47 -9.43 1.41
N GLY A 63 12.59 -9.12 2.71
CA GLY A 63 13.13 -7.87 3.22
C GLY A 63 12.23 -6.65 3.11
N GLN A 64 10.94 -6.87 2.88
CA GLN A 64 9.90 -5.84 2.75
C GLN A 64 8.62 -6.24 3.50
N SER A 65 7.73 -5.27 3.72
CA SER A 65 6.31 -5.54 3.99
C SER A 65 5.48 -5.25 2.74
N THR A 66 4.40 -6.00 2.55
CA THR A 66 3.37 -5.72 1.54
C THR A 66 2.05 -5.44 2.25
N VAL A 67 1.32 -4.45 1.74
CA VAL A 67 -0.01 -4.09 2.24
C VAL A 67 -1.00 -4.25 1.10
N THR A 68 -1.95 -5.16 1.28
CA THR A 68 -3.06 -5.39 0.36
C THR A 68 -4.31 -4.74 0.98
N TYR A 69 -4.86 -3.72 0.32
CA TYR A 69 -6.09 -3.05 0.72
C TYR A 69 -7.15 -3.14 -0.38
N VAL A 70 -8.23 -3.87 -0.12
CA VAL A 70 -9.24 -4.18 -1.14
C VAL A 70 -10.24 -3.02 -1.25
N LEU A 71 -10.40 -2.48 -2.44
CA LEU A 71 -11.33 -1.39 -2.76
C LEU A 71 -12.70 -1.91 -3.22
N SER A 72 -12.71 -2.94 -4.06
CA SER A 72 -13.92 -3.60 -4.57
C SER A 72 -13.63 -5.05 -4.99
N GLY A 73 -14.68 -5.85 -5.19
CA GLY A 73 -14.56 -7.29 -5.44
C GLY A 73 -13.97 -8.05 -4.25
N MET A 74 -13.43 -9.24 -4.49
CA MET A 74 -12.84 -10.08 -3.43
C MET A 74 -11.51 -10.66 -3.88
N MET A 75 -10.61 -10.85 -2.92
CA MET A 75 -9.35 -11.56 -3.13
C MET A 75 -9.24 -12.74 -2.18
N GLN A 76 -8.38 -13.68 -2.53
CA GLN A 76 -7.94 -14.77 -1.65
C GLN A 76 -6.43 -14.89 -1.70
N HIS A 77 -5.84 -15.27 -0.57
CA HIS A 77 -4.41 -15.49 -0.45
C HIS A 77 -4.12 -16.85 0.19
N GLU A 78 -2.99 -17.42 -0.17
CA GLU A 78 -2.43 -18.66 0.40
C GLU A 78 -0.91 -18.55 0.41
N ASP A 79 -0.25 -18.96 1.48
CA ASP A 79 1.21 -18.97 1.59
C ASP A 79 1.78 -20.35 1.93
N PHE A 80 3.11 -20.46 1.86
CA PHE A 80 3.84 -21.67 2.23
C PHE A 80 3.95 -21.93 3.74
N THR A 81 3.49 -21.00 4.59
CA THR A 81 3.44 -21.16 6.05
C THR A 81 2.18 -21.94 6.46
N GLY A 82 1.19 -21.97 5.57
CA GLY A 82 -0.14 -22.53 5.78
C GLY A 82 -1.19 -21.45 6.05
N SER A 83 -0.82 -20.17 6.05
CA SER A 83 -1.74 -19.04 6.13
C SER A 83 -2.56 -18.95 4.86
N ALA A 84 -3.87 -18.79 5.00
CA ALA A 84 -4.78 -18.58 3.90
C ALA A 84 -6.01 -17.81 4.38
N GLY A 85 -6.59 -17.01 3.49
CA GLY A 85 -7.71 -16.16 3.82
C GLY A 85 -8.37 -15.55 2.61
N LYS A 86 -9.48 -14.86 2.88
CA LYS A 86 -10.24 -14.08 1.90
C LYS A 86 -10.26 -12.64 2.37
N LEU A 87 -10.07 -11.72 1.44
CA LEU A 87 -10.15 -10.28 1.65
C LEU A 87 -11.36 -9.74 0.90
N LEU A 88 -12.27 -9.10 1.63
CA LEU A 88 -13.47 -8.45 1.13
C LEU A 88 -13.23 -6.93 1.00
N PRO A 89 -14.14 -6.16 0.38
CA PRO A 89 -13.97 -4.72 0.25
C PRO A 89 -13.79 -4.03 1.61
N GLY A 90 -12.71 -3.26 1.73
CA GLY A 90 -12.28 -2.56 2.94
C GLY A 90 -11.40 -3.39 3.88
N ASP A 91 -11.21 -4.69 3.63
CA ASP A 91 -10.31 -5.51 4.42
C ASP A 91 -8.84 -5.13 4.14
N VAL A 92 -8.00 -5.28 5.16
CA VAL A 92 -6.56 -5.02 5.09
C VAL A 92 -5.80 -6.30 5.42
N GLN A 93 -4.80 -6.62 4.59
CA GLN A 93 -3.71 -7.50 4.96
C GLN A 93 -2.40 -6.73 4.98
N TRP A 94 -1.74 -6.72 6.13
CA TRP A 94 -0.38 -6.23 6.27
C TRP A 94 0.56 -7.41 6.51
N MET A 95 1.32 -7.78 5.49
CA MET A 95 2.26 -8.89 5.54
C MET A 95 3.68 -8.36 5.66
N THR A 96 4.40 -8.74 6.70
CA THR A 96 5.85 -8.53 6.77
C THR A 96 6.54 -9.81 6.27
N ALA A 97 7.23 -9.74 5.14
CA ALA A 97 7.87 -10.90 4.52
C ALA A 97 9.17 -11.32 5.24
N GLY A 98 9.90 -10.35 5.81
CA GLY A 98 11.14 -10.62 6.55
C GLY A 98 12.10 -11.50 5.75
N ARG A 99 12.61 -12.57 6.38
CA ARG A 99 13.57 -13.52 5.79
C ARG A 99 13.06 -14.26 4.54
N GLY A 100 11.77 -14.28 4.28
CA GLY A 100 11.24 -14.92 3.08
C GLY A 100 9.82 -15.41 3.23
N ILE A 101 9.01 -15.15 2.21
CA ILE A 101 7.70 -15.78 2.05
C ILE A 101 7.47 -16.16 0.59
N VAL A 102 6.74 -17.24 0.34
CA VAL A 102 6.18 -17.55 -0.98
C VAL A 102 4.67 -17.63 -0.81
N HIS A 103 3.94 -16.86 -1.60
CA HIS A 103 2.48 -16.77 -1.52
C HIS A 103 1.85 -16.57 -2.89
N SER A 104 0.53 -16.74 -2.95
CA SER A 104 -0.30 -16.42 -4.10
C SER A 104 -1.43 -15.49 -3.66
N GLU A 105 -1.79 -14.55 -4.52
CA GLU A 105 -2.88 -13.59 -4.35
C GLU A 105 -3.74 -13.61 -5.61
N MET A 106 -4.93 -14.21 -5.50
CA MET A 106 -5.82 -14.44 -6.63
C MET A 106 -7.16 -13.73 -6.40
N PRO A 107 -7.83 -13.23 -7.45
CA PRO A 107 -9.19 -12.74 -7.30
C PRO A 107 -10.12 -13.91 -6.94
N LEU A 108 -11.15 -13.59 -6.15
CA LEU A 108 -12.23 -14.51 -5.80
C LEU A 108 -13.53 -13.94 -6.36
N PHE A 109 -14.32 -14.79 -7.03
CA PHE A 109 -15.57 -14.39 -7.66
C PHE A 109 -16.76 -15.09 -7.03
N ASP A 110 -17.92 -14.43 -7.09
CA ASP A 110 -19.19 -15.05 -6.72
C ASP A 110 -19.49 -16.26 -7.62
N GLU A 111 -20.16 -17.26 -7.06
CA GLU A 111 -20.61 -18.44 -7.80
C GLU A 111 -21.67 -18.06 -8.84
N ASP A 112 -22.49 -17.05 -8.54
CA ASP A 112 -23.44 -16.45 -9.47
C ASP A 112 -22.71 -15.53 -10.47
N PRO A 113 -22.66 -15.88 -11.78
CA PRO A 113 -21.98 -15.07 -12.80
C PRO A 113 -22.50 -13.63 -12.87
N ALA A 114 -23.77 -13.38 -12.52
CA ALA A 114 -24.36 -12.05 -12.55
C ALA A 114 -23.83 -11.12 -11.45
N LYS A 115 -23.18 -11.68 -10.41
CA LYS A 115 -22.62 -10.95 -9.26
C LYS A 115 -21.10 -10.87 -9.29
N ARG A 116 -20.46 -11.38 -10.36
CA ARG A 116 -19.00 -11.34 -10.47
C ARG A 116 -18.53 -9.91 -10.71
N VAL A 117 -17.74 -9.41 -9.76
CA VAL A 117 -17.11 -8.09 -9.82
C VAL A 117 -15.59 -8.31 -9.81
N PRO A 118 -14.84 -7.72 -10.76
CA PRO A 118 -13.38 -7.70 -10.71
C PRO A 118 -12.88 -7.18 -9.37
N ALA A 119 -11.77 -7.75 -8.88
CA ALA A 119 -11.15 -7.22 -7.68
C ALA A 119 -10.39 -5.94 -8.01
N GLU A 120 -10.55 -4.93 -7.17
CA GLU A 120 -9.77 -3.70 -7.21
C GLU A 120 -9.06 -3.57 -5.87
N ALA A 121 -7.74 -3.38 -5.87
CA ALA A 121 -6.96 -3.33 -4.65
C ALA A 121 -5.75 -2.39 -4.80
N LEU A 122 -5.31 -1.84 -3.67
CA LEU A 122 -4.01 -1.17 -3.55
C LEU A 122 -3.00 -2.16 -2.99
N GLN A 123 -1.86 -2.30 -3.67
CA GLN A 123 -0.69 -3.04 -3.20
C GLN A 123 0.44 -2.04 -2.92
N LEU A 124 0.79 -1.88 -1.65
CA LEU A 124 1.93 -1.04 -1.23
C LEU A 124 3.08 -1.92 -0.75
N TRP A 125 4.28 -1.69 -1.25
CA TRP A 125 5.50 -2.31 -0.73
C TRP A 125 6.32 -1.29 0.08
N ILE A 126 6.72 -1.70 1.27
CA ILE A 126 7.43 -0.87 2.24
C ILE A 126 8.74 -1.58 2.59
N ASP A 127 9.85 -0.87 2.40
CA ASP A 127 11.17 -1.35 2.77
C ASP A 127 11.28 -1.55 4.28
N LEU A 128 11.95 -2.62 4.71
CA LEU A 128 12.23 -2.83 6.13
C LEU A 128 13.55 -2.16 6.52
N PRO A 129 13.68 -1.67 7.78
CA PRO A 129 14.97 -1.32 8.36
C PRO A 129 15.97 -2.48 8.18
N ALA A 130 17.25 -2.17 7.94
CA ALA A 130 18.26 -3.18 7.58
C ALA A 130 18.33 -4.34 8.59
N ASP A 131 18.27 -4.02 9.90
CA ASP A 131 18.30 -5.00 10.98
C ASP A 131 17.00 -5.84 11.11
N LYS A 132 15.95 -5.49 10.37
CA LYS A 132 14.65 -6.17 10.36
C LYS A 132 14.41 -7.01 9.11
N LYS A 133 15.27 -6.96 8.10
CA LYS A 133 15.06 -7.69 6.84
C LYS A 133 15.04 -9.21 6.95
N MET A 134 15.59 -9.77 8.04
CA MET A 134 15.70 -11.21 8.25
C MET A 134 14.83 -11.73 9.42
N ILE A 135 13.87 -10.93 9.90
CA ILE A 135 12.92 -11.39 10.91
C ILE A 135 11.97 -12.46 10.35
N GLU A 136 11.25 -13.14 11.23
CA GLU A 136 10.24 -14.10 10.82
C GLU A 136 9.08 -13.40 10.09
N PRO A 137 8.48 -14.03 9.07
CA PRO A 137 7.30 -13.48 8.42
C PRO A 137 6.13 -13.36 9.42
N SER A 138 5.31 -12.32 9.27
CA SER A 138 4.15 -12.09 10.14
C SER A 138 3.01 -11.38 9.41
N TYR A 139 1.79 -11.54 9.91
CA TYR A 139 0.58 -10.95 9.35
C TYR A 139 -0.16 -10.11 10.39
N GLN A 140 -0.70 -8.98 9.96
CA GLN A 140 -1.71 -8.21 10.68
C GLN A 140 -2.87 -7.96 9.73
N GLU A 141 -3.99 -8.63 9.99
CA GLU A 141 -5.19 -8.59 9.15
C GLU A 141 -6.38 -8.10 9.97
N LYS A 142 -7.23 -7.28 9.36
CA LYS A 142 -8.48 -6.83 9.99
C LYS A 142 -9.54 -6.65 8.92
N LYS A 143 -10.76 -7.07 9.26
CA LYS A 143 -11.93 -6.88 8.40
C LYS A 143 -12.37 -5.43 8.43
N ALA A 144 -12.95 -4.95 7.34
CA ALA A 144 -13.41 -3.57 7.19
C ALA A 144 -14.26 -3.10 8.38
N ALA A 145 -15.21 -3.93 8.83
CA ALA A 145 -16.14 -3.62 9.92
C ALA A 145 -15.46 -3.46 11.28
N ASP A 146 -14.24 -3.97 11.44
CA ASP A 146 -13.50 -3.92 12.68
C ASP A 146 -12.41 -2.82 12.64
N ILE A 147 -12.13 -2.19 11.50
CA ILE A 147 -11.12 -1.12 11.40
C ILE A 147 -11.72 0.18 11.93
N ASP A 148 -11.01 0.81 12.86
CA ASP A 148 -11.46 2.05 13.50
C ASP A 148 -11.41 3.23 12.51
N SER A 149 -12.45 4.05 12.55
CA SER A 149 -12.56 5.27 11.74
C SER A 149 -12.88 6.49 12.61
N VAL A 150 -12.65 7.67 12.04
CA VAL A 150 -12.94 8.96 12.67
C VAL A 150 -13.56 9.92 11.66
N GLN A 151 -14.45 10.78 12.16
CA GLN A 151 -15.09 11.85 11.38
C GLN A 151 -14.79 13.20 12.04
N PRO A 152 -13.65 13.84 11.70
CA PRO A 152 -13.22 15.08 12.34
C PRO A 152 -14.16 16.26 12.11
N SER A 153 -14.87 16.26 10.99
CA SER A 153 -15.81 17.30 10.59
C SER A 153 -16.82 16.75 9.59
N ASP A 154 -17.87 17.52 9.32
CA ASP A 154 -18.91 17.15 8.38
C ASP A 154 -18.35 16.95 6.96
N GLY A 155 -18.64 15.80 6.36
CA GLY A 155 -18.14 15.44 5.04
C GLY A 155 -16.73 14.86 5.00
N VAL A 156 -16.12 14.55 6.15
CA VAL A 156 -14.80 13.92 6.26
C VAL A 156 -14.91 12.58 6.98
N ASP A 157 -14.49 11.50 6.34
CA ASP A 157 -14.38 10.16 6.94
C ASP A 157 -12.95 9.64 6.75
N ILE A 158 -12.33 9.17 7.83
CA ILE A 158 -10.96 8.65 7.83
C ILE A 158 -10.96 7.26 8.47
N THR A 159 -10.64 6.24 7.68
CA THR A 159 -10.34 4.89 8.19
C THR A 159 -8.85 4.80 8.52
N VAL A 160 -8.50 4.47 9.77
CA VAL A 160 -7.11 4.51 10.26
C VAL A 160 -6.52 3.10 10.29
N ILE A 161 -5.66 2.78 9.33
CA ILE A 161 -5.05 1.44 9.21
C ILE A 161 -3.79 1.35 10.07
N SER A 162 -2.91 2.35 9.98
CA SER A 162 -1.72 2.51 10.83
C SER A 162 -1.47 3.98 11.14
N GLY A 163 -0.84 4.26 12.27
CA GLY A 163 -0.61 5.64 12.76
C GLY A 163 -1.78 6.16 13.60
N GLU A 164 -1.96 7.47 13.59
CA GLU A 164 -3.00 8.15 14.37
C GLU A 164 -3.70 9.27 13.58
N SER A 165 -5.01 9.35 13.71
CA SER A 165 -5.80 10.47 13.19
C SER A 165 -6.84 10.89 14.23
N HIS A 166 -6.78 12.16 14.67
CA HIS A 166 -7.81 12.79 15.50
C HIS A 166 -8.20 11.96 16.74
N GLY A 167 -7.22 11.37 17.42
CA GLY A 167 -7.41 10.57 18.63
C GLY A 167 -7.73 9.08 18.40
N VAL A 168 -7.83 8.64 17.14
CA VAL A 168 -7.98 7.22 16.77
C VAL A 168 -6.65 6.68 16.28
N THR A 169 -6.21 5.56 16.88
CA THR A 169 -4.98 4.86 16.52
C THR A 169 -5.31 3.64 15.67
N GLY A 170 -4.61 3.46 14.55
CA GLY A 170 -4.80 2.29 13.69
C GLY A 170 -4.41 0.98 14.38
N PHE A 171 -4.90 -0.15 13.86
CA PHE A 171 -4.64 -1.47 14.48
C PHE A 171 -3.26 -2.03 14.15
N VAL A 172 -2.70 -1.67 12.99
CA VAL A 172 -1.40 -2.18 12.56
C VAL A 172 -0.28 -1.55 13.39
N ARG A 173 0.72 -2.37 13.73
CA ARG A 173 2.02 -1.97 14.28
C ARG A 173 3.09 -2.33 13.24
N PRO A 174 3.45 -1.41 12.34
CA PRO A 174 4.41 -1.70 11.28
C PRO A 174 5.80 -1.98 11.85
N VAL A 175 6.57 -2.80 11.15
CA VAL A 175 8.01 -2.94 11.40
C VAL A 175 8.73 -1.79 10.70
N GLY A 176 9.12 -0.79 11.48
CA GLY A 176 9.51 0.54 10.98
C GLY A 176 8.34 1.54 11.06
N GLY A 177 8.57 2.82 10.76
CA GLY A 177 7.50 3.81 10.75
C GLY A 177 6.68 3.81 9.46
N CYS A 178 5.38 3.51 9.54
CA CYS A 178 4.43 3.75 8.44
C CYS A 178 3.04 4.09 8.99
N TRP A 179 2.43 5.14 8.44
CA TRP A 179 1.06 5.55 8.66
C TRP A 179 0.31 5.37 7.35
N PHE A 180 -0.92 4.87 7.43
CA PHE A 180 -1.77 4.58 6.29
C PHE A 180 -3.21 4.88 6.69
N MET A 181 -3.84 5.78 5.95
CA MET A 181 -5.23 6.18 6.14
C MET A 181 -5.97 6.16 4.81
N ASP A 182 -7.20 5.64 4.78
CA ASP A 182 -8.16 5.86 3.68
C ASP A 182 -9.07 7.03 4.06
N VAL A 183 -9.09 8.07 3.22
CA VAL A 183 -9.79 9.32 3.48
C VAL A 183 -10.85 9.55 2.41
N LYS A 184 -12.08 9.85 2.84
CA LYS A 184 -13.20 10.23 1.99
C LYS A 184 -13.67 11.64 2.34
N LEU A 185 -13.72 12.49 1.31
CA LEU A 185 -14.27 13.85 1.38
C LEU A 185 -15.58 13.88 0.57
N THR A 186 -16.70 13.77 1.26
CA THR A 186 -18.03 13.52 0.64
C THR A 186 -18.79 14.79 0.29
N LYS A 187 -18.31 15.97 0.71
CA LYS A 187 -18.91 17.27 0.40
C LYS A 187 -17.92 18.19 -0.33
N PRO A 188 -18.35 18.98 -1.32
CA PRO A 188 -17.52 20.08 -1.86
C PRO A 188 -17.07 21.01 -0.73
N GLY A 189 -15.81 21.42 -0.75
CA GLY A 189 -15.22 22.26 0.30
C GLY A 189 -14.88 21.53 1.61
N ALA A 190 -15.27 20.25 1.76
CA ALA A 190 -14.84 19.45 2.90
C ALA A 190 -13.32 19.38 2.94
N SER A 191 -12.75 19.68 4.10
CA SER A 191 -11.31 19.75 4.30
C SER A 191 -10.91 19.17 5.64
N VAL A 192 -9.70 18.63 5.68
CA VAL A 192 -9.08 18.12 6.89
C VAL A 192 -7.61 18.44 6.92
N PHE A 193 -7.13 18.90 8.07
CA PHE A 193 -5.71 18.93 8.37
C PHE A 193 -5.32 17.63 9.07
N GLN A 194 -4.52 16.80 8.41
CA GLN A 194 -3.99 15.59 9.01
C GLN A 194 -2.58 15.86 9.52
N ALA A 195 -2.38 15.75 10.83
CA ALA A 195 -1.05 15.80 11.42
C ALA A 195 -0.21 14.61 10.90
N LEU A 196 1.06 14.86 10.60
CA LEU A 196 2.02 13.85 10.16
C LEU A 196 3.34 14.08 10.90
N PRO A 197 4.10 13.02 11.23
CA PRO A 197 5.41 13.20 11.83
C PRO A 197 6.31 14.09 10.94
N GLU A 198 7.02 15.02 11.56
CA GLU A 198 7.95 15.90 10.84
C GLU A 198 9.07 15.08 10.19
N GLY A 199 9.54 15.51 9.01
CA GLY A 199 10.61 14.83 8.27
C GLY A 199 10.22 13.50 7.61
N TRP A 200 9.05 12.92 7.92
CA TRP A 200 8.60 11.69 7.27
C TRP A 200 8.28 11.90 5.79
N THR A 201 8.65 10.93 4.95
CA THR A 201 8.23 10.88 3.55
C THR A 201 6.72 10.66 3.51
N ALA A 202 5.97 11.48 2.77
CA ALA A 202 4.52 11.33 2.69
C ALA A 202 3.98 11.56 1.28
N PHE A 203 2.87 10.90 0.97
CA PHE A 203 2.16 11.07 -0.29
C PHE A 203 0.67 10.79 -0.15
N ALA A 204 -0.13 11.37 -1.05
CA ALA A 204 -1.53 11.00 -1.25
C ALA A 204 -1.71 10.32 -2.60
N TYR A 205 -2.41 9.19 -2.67
CA TYR A 205 -2.82 8.57 -3.93
C TYR A 205 -4.34 8.67 -4.09
N ILE A 206 -4.78 9.32 -5.16
CA ILE A 206 -6.18 9.67 -5.38
C ILE A 206 -6.88 8.53 -6.13
N ILE A 207 -7.90 7.96 -5.51
CA ILE A 207 -8.68 6.83 -6.04
C ILE A 207 -9.84 7.37 -6.88
N THR A 208 -10.62 8.30 -6.33
CA THR A 208 -11.78 8.92 -7.01
C THR A 208 -11.80 10.43 -6.81
N GLY A 209 -12.49 11.15 -7.71
CA GLY A 209 -12.64 12.60 -7.63
C GLY A 209 -11.36 13.39 -7.86
N LYS A 210 -11.29 14.57 -7.23
CA LYS A 210 -10.15 15.51 -7.29
C LYS A 210 -9.74 15.96 -5.90
N LEU A 211 -8.44 16.15 -5.69
CA LEU A 211 -7.88 16.55 -4.40
C LEU A 211 -7.08 17.84 -4.53
N GLN A 212 -7.34 18.80 -3.66
CA GLN A 212 -6.49 19.96 -3.43
C GLN A 212 -5.62 19.72 -2.19
N VAL A 213 -4.32 20.04 -2.28
CA VAL A 213 -3.31 19.76 -1.25
C VAL A 213 -2.63 21.05 -0.83
N GLY A 214 -2.82 21.46 0.41
CA GLY A 214 -2.43 22.77 0.90
C GLY A 214 -3.42 23.87 0.51
N GLU A 215 -3.06 25.12 0.77
CA GLU A 215 -3.97 26.26 0.68
C GLU A 215 -4.20 26.76 -0.77
N GLU A 216 -3.17 26.76 -1.61
CA GLU A 216 -3.18 27.43 -2.93
C GLU A 216 -2.77 26.52 -4.11
N SER A 217 -2.90 25.20 -3.97
CA SER A 217 -2.52 24.27 -5.05
C SER A 217 -3.65 24.09 -6.08
N THR A 218 -3.29 23.91 -7.36
CA THR A 218 -4.22 23.39 -8.37
C THR A 218 -4.73 22.00 -7.97
N PRO A 219 -6.06 21.75 -8.03
CA PRO A 219 -6.60 20.42 -7.80
C PRO A 219 -6.01 19.34 -8.72
N VAL A 220 -5.76 18.18 -8.16
CA VAL A 220 -5.18 17.02 -8.85
C VAL A 220 -6.27 15.96 -9.05
N ASP A 221 -6.35 15.41 -10.26
CA ASP A 221 -7.31 14.36 -10.61
C ASP A 221 -6.92 12.98 -10.08
N LYS A 222 -7.89 12.05 -10.03
CA LYS A 222 -7.67 10.65 -9.68
C LYS A 222 -6.56 9.96 -10.48
N HIS A 223 -6.06 8.88 -9.90
CA HIS A 223 -4.92 8.08 -10.37
C HIS A 223 -3.58 8.81 -10.35
N ASN A 224 -3.48 9.95 -9.66
CA ASN A 224 -2.21 10.61 -9.39
C ASN A 224 -1.75 10.32 -7.96
N THR A 225 -0.44 10.12 -7.81
CA THR A 225 0.24 10.26 -6.52
C THR A 225 0.76 11.67 -6.40
N VAL A 226 0.39 12.35 -5.30
CA VAL A 226 0.92 13.65 -4.91
C VAL A 226 1.93 13.40 -3.79
N VAL A 227 3.22 13.49 -4.11
CA VAL A 227 4.30 13.47 -3.12
C VAL A 227 4.27 14.80 -2.37
N LEU A 228 4.29 14.73 -1.05
CA LEU A 228 4.21 15.91 -0.17
C LEU A 228 5.62 16.38 0.20
N SER A 229 5.77 17.69 0.36
CA SER A 229 6.97 18.27 0.96
C SER A 229 7.16 17.80 2.41
N ALA A 230 8.39 17.97 2.90
CA ALA A 230 8.79 17.64 4.27
C ALA A 230 9.77 18.71 4.78
N GLU A 231 9.48 19.98 4.49
CA GLU A 231 10.30 21.11 4.92
C GLU A 231 10.26 21.26 6.46
N PRO A 232 11.34 21.76 7.09
CA PRO A 232 11.38 21.96 8.53
C PRO A 232 10.18 22.74 9.06
N GLY A 233 9.54 22.20 10.12
CA GLY A 233 8.36 22.79 10.75
C GLY A 233 7.02 22.41 10.11
N GLN A 234 7.00 21.73 8.96
CA GLN A 234 5.76 21.17 8.40
C GLN A 234 5.31 19.94 9.20
N ASN A 235 4.18 20.07 9.89
CA ASN A 235 3.68 19.08 10.87
C ASN A 235 2.38 18.38 10.45
N GLY A 236 1.98 18.54 9.19
CA GLY A 236 0.80 17.89 8.65
C GLY A 236 0.46 18.39 7.26
N VAL A 237 -0.71 18.03 6.76
CA VAL A 237 -1.17 18.42 5.42
C VAL A 237 -2.64 18.78 5.44
N LEU A 238 -2.99 19.92 4.84
CA LEU A 238 -4.36 20.30 4.55
C LEU A 238 -4.81 19.63 3.25
N LEU A 239 -5.93 18.94 3.29
CA LEU A 239 -6.48 18.15 2.20
C LEU A 239 -7.93 18.54 1.99
N THR A 240 -8.27 18.98 0.80
CA THR A 240 -9.59 19.57 0.51
C THR A 240 -10.19 18.97 -0.75
N ARG A 241 -11.49 18.63 -0.70
CA ARG A 241 -12.25 18.37 -1.92
C ARG A 241 -12.59 19.72 -2.57
N PRO A 242 -12.16 19.98 -3.81
CA PRO A 242 -12.41 21.27 -4.45
C PRO A 242 -13.89 21.57 -4.59
N GLU A 243 -14.23 22.85 -4.47
CA GLU A 243 -15.56 23.37 -4.80
C GLU A 243 -15.94 23.06 -6.26
N GLY A 244 -17.24 22.97 -6.52
CA GLY A 244 -17.77 22.71 -7.87
C GLY A 244 -17.54 21.29 -8.41
N THR A 245 -16.97 20.38 -7.61
CA THR A 245 -16.88 18.95 -7.95
C THR A 245 -18.14 18.20 -7.51
N THR A 246 -18.60 17.23 -8.29
CA THR A 246 -19.80 16.43 -7.98
C THR A 246 -19.48 15.07 -7.37
N GLU A 247 -18.43 14.40 -7.87
CA GLU A 247 -17.92 13.12 -7.35
C GLU A 247 -17.29 13.30 -5.97
N GLU A 248 -17.45 12.32 -5.08
CA GLU A 248 -16.69 12.28 -3.83
C GLU A 248 -15.20 12.11 -4.10
N THR A 249 -14.36 12.68 -3.24
CA THR A 249 -12.90 12.50 -3.34
C THR A 249 -12.48 11.45 -2.33
N ARG A 250 -12.00 10.30 -2.82
CA ARG A 250 -11.39 9.25 -2.00
C ARG A 250 -9.91 9.12 -2.34
N PHE A 251 -9.07 9.07 -1.32
CA PHE A 251 -7.63 8.91 -1.48
C PHE A 251 -7.04 8.21 -0.26
N VAL A 252 -5.90 7.54 -0.46
CA VAL A 252 -5.08 7.10 0.67
C VAL A 252 -4.04 8.17 0.97
N LEU A 253 -3.83 8.46 2.26
CA LEU A 253 -2.72 9.27 2.75
C LEU A 253 -1.76 8.36 3.50
N ILE A 254 -0.50 8.35 3.06
CA ILE A 254 0.51 7.43 3.56
C ILE A 254 1.76 8.24 3.91
N ALA A 255 2.33 7.97 5.09
CA ALA A 255 3.57 8.59 5.54
C ALA A 255 4.50 7.55 6.17
N GLY A 256 5.80 7.63 5.91
CA GLY A 256 6.76 6.62 6.34
C GLY A 256 8.03 7.26 6.87
N GLU A 257 8.61 6.62 7.88
CA GLU A 257 9.91 7.00 8.42
C GLU A 257 10.99 6.76 7.34
N PRO A 258 11.76 7.79 6.94
CA PRO A 258 12.80 7.63 5.93
C PRO A 258 13.91 6.74 6.49
N LEU A 259 14.31 5.73 5.71
CA LEU A 259 15.40 4.83 6.10
C LEU A 259 16.75 5.42 5.69
N LEU A 260 17.16 6.52 6.34
CA LEU A 260 18.34 7.31 5.93
C LEU A 260 19.66 6.52 5.99
N ASP A 261 19.75 5.56 6.91
CA ASP A 261 20.94 4.72 7.08
C ASP A 261 20.87 3.42 6.26
N ASN A 262 19.77 3.17 5.53
CA ASN A 262 19.63 2.01 4.67
C ASN A 262 20.12 2.31 3.25
N THR A 263 20.92 1.39 2.70
CA THR A 263 21.00 1.24 1.24
C THR A 263 19.90 0.31 0.79
N THR A 264 19.01 0.73 -0.11
CA THR A 264 17.96 -0.13 -0.66
C THR A 264 18.41 -0.69 -2.01
N VAL A 265 18.53 -2.02 -2.12
CA VAL A 265 18.80 -2.73 -3.36
C VAL A 265 17.64 -3.67 -3.66
N GLN A 266 16.85 -3.32 -4.67
CA GLN A 266 15.71 -4.11 -5.14
C GLN A 266 16.07 -4.90 -6.40
N HIS A 267 15.82 -6.20 -6.39
CA HIS A 267 15.87 -7.06 -7.56
C HIS A 267 14.62 -7.93 -7.63
N GLY A 268 13.63 -7.47 -8.40
CA GLY A 268 12.30 -8.08 -8.44
C GLY A 268 11.68 -8.11 -7.03
N PRO A 269 11.35 -9.30 -6.48
CA PRO A 269 10.72 -9.45 -5.16
C PRO A 269 11.67 -9.39 -3.96
N PHE A 270 12.98 -9.27 -4.20
CA PHE A 270 13.98 -9.27 -3.14
C PHE A 270 14.48 -7.86 -2.91
N VAL A 271 14.26 -7.36 -1.69
CA VAL A 271 14.71 -6.02 -1.27
C VAL A 271 15.65 -6.16 -0.10
N VAL A 272 16.93 -5.92 -0.37
CA VAL A 272 18.05 -6.15 0.55
C VAL A 272 18.98 -4.94 0.55
N ASN A 273 20.10 -4.99 1.27
CA ASN A 273 20.98 -3.84 1.43
C ASN A 273 22.21 -3.81 0.51
N SER A 274 22.49 -4.92 -0.20
CA SER A 274 23.64 -5.00 -1.11
C SER A 274 23.40 -5.92 -2.30
N ARG A 275 24.21 -5.77 -3.35
CA ARG A 275 24.19 -6.69 -4.51
C ARG A 275 24.57 -8.13 -4.12
N GLN A 276 25.43 -8.28 -3.13
CA GLN A 276 25.84 -9.57 -2.59
C GLN A 276 24.63 -10.27 -1.94
N GLU A 277 23.87 -9.55 -1.12
CA GLU A 277 22.65 -10.06 -0.51
C GLU A 277 21.55 -10.41 -1.53
N VAL A 278 21.51 -9.73 -2.69
CA VAL A 278 20.58 -10.12 -3.77
C VAL A 278 20.91 -11.51 -4.28
N ILE A 279 22.19 -11.79 -4.52
CA ILE A 279 22.66 -13.11 -4.99
C ILE A 279 22.34 -14.17 -3.93
N GLU A 280 22.54 -13.85 -2.66
CA GLU A 280 22.20 -14.73 -1.53
C GLU A 280 20.69 -14.99 -1.46
N ALA A 281 19.84 -13.97 -1.60
CA ALA A 281 18.39 -14.13 -1.60
C ALA A 281 17.86 -15.00 -2.74
N ILE A 282 18.41 -14.83 -3.95
CA ILE A 282 18.10 -15.69 -5.10
C ILE A 282 18.53 -17.13 -4.82
N THR A 283 19.73 -17.32 -4.27
CA THR A 283 20.30 -18.64 -3.95
C THR A 283 19.46 -19.35 -2.87
N ASP A 284 19.09 -18.63 -1.82
CA ASP A 284 18.25 -19.14 -0.73
C ASP A 284 16.89 -19.60 -1.23
N TYR A 285 16.24 -18.79 -2.09
CA TYR A 285 14.97 -19.16 -2.70
C TYR A 285 15.08 -20.41 -3.59
N GLN A 286 16.09 -20.47 -4.47
CA GLN A 286 16.30 -21.59 -5.38
C GLN A 286 16.64 -22.90 -4.67
N LEU A 287 17.41 -22.83 -3.58
CA LEU A 287 17.83 -24.00 -2.81
C LEU A 287 16.89 -24.34 -1.64
N GLY A 288 15.87 -23.52 -1.38
CA GLY A 288 14.95 -23.65 -0.27
C GLY A 288 15.66 -23.59 1.09
N ARG A 289 16.32 -22.48 1.41
CA ARG A 289 17.09 -22.28 2.66
C ARG A 289 16.86 -20.90 3.26
N ASN A 290 17.28 -20.72 4.51
CA ASN A 290 17.33 -19.44 5.23
C ASN A 290 16.01 -18.65 5.16
N GLY A 291 14.89 -19.32 5.42
CA GLY A 291 13.54 -18.76 5.35
C GLY A 291 12.70 -19.28 4.18
N PHE A 292 13.30 -19.93 3.17
CA PHE A 292 12.60 -20.52 2.04
C PHE A 292 12.50 -22.06 2.08
N GLU A 293 12.68 -22.69 3.24
CA GLU A 293 12.75 -24.16 3.39
C GLU A 293 11.52 -24.90 2.82
N ARG A 294 10.36 -24.24 2.82
CA ARG A 294 9.11 -24.80 2.32
C ARG A 294 8.86 -24.56 0.83
N ALA A 295 9.61 -23.66 0.21
CA ALA A 295 9.39 -23.25 -1.18
C ALA A 295 9.51 -24.39 -2.22
N PRO A 296 10.50 -25.31 -2.16
CA PRO A 296 10.71 -26.29 -3.24
C PRO A 296 9.55 -27.27 -3.46
N GLN A 297 8.77 -27.55 -2.43
CA GLN A 297 7.66 -28.52 -2.49
C GLN A 297 6.28 -27.86 -2.44
N TRP A 298 6.23 -26.57 -2.11
CA TRP A 298 4.96 -25.86 -1.97
C TRP A 298 4.42 -25.41 -3.31
N LYS A 299 3.10 -25.56 -3.46
CA LYS A 299 2.32 -25.05 -4.58
C LYS A 299 0.99 -24.61 -4.04
N SER A 300 0.59 -23.36 -4.30
CA SER A 300 -0.76 -22.94 -3.90
C SER A 300 -1.83 -23.68 -4.69
N LYS A 301 -2.97 -23.90 -4.05
CA LYS A 301 -4.19 -24.40 -4.69
C LYS A 301 -4.82 -23.31 -5.55
N ILE A 302 -4.76 -22.06 -5.10
CA ILE A 302 -5.42 -20.94 -5.77
C ILE A 302 -4.69 -20.50 -7.06
N GLY A 303 -3.37 -20.62 -7.11
CA GLY A 303 -2.54 -20.28 -8.27
C GLY A 303 -2.38 -21.41 -9.28
N SER A 304 -2.85 -22.64 -8.99
CA SER A 304 -2.66 -23.79 -9.89
C SER A 304 -3.44 -23.69 -11.21
N ALA A 305 -4.58 -22.99 -11.22
CA ALA A 305 -5.41 -22.83 -12.43
C ALA A 305 -4.75 -21.95 -13.52
N MET A 306 -3.69 -21.21 -13.16
CA MET A 306 -3.02 -20.24 -14.03
C MET A 306 -1.68 -20.76 -14.57
N ARG A 307 -1.35 -22.03 -14.33
CA ARG A 307 -0.15 -22.69 -14.82
C ARG A 307 -0.47 -23.30 -16.19
N HIS A 308 -0.03 -22.66 -17.27
CA HIS A 308 0.05 -23.30 -18.59
C HIS A 308 1.25 -24.25 -18.65
#